data_AF-A0A1V1FJ20-F1
#
_entry.id   AF-A0A1V1FJ20-F1
#
_cell.length_a   1.000
_cell.length_b   1.000
_cell.length_c   1.000
_cell.angle_alpha   90.00
_cell.angle_beta   90.00
_cell.angle_gamma   90.00
#
_symmetry.space_group_name_H-M   'P 1'
#
loop_
_entity.id
_entity.type
_entity.pdbx_description
1 polymer ?
#
loop_
_entity_poly.entity_id
_entity_poly.type
_entity_poly.pdbx_seq_one_letter_code
_entity_poly.pdbx_strand_id
1 'polypeptide(L)'
;MILAVLYCLLWSFQTSAGHFPRACVSSKNLMEKECCPPWSGDGSPCGQLSGRGSCQNILLSNAPLGPQFPFTGVDDRESWPSIFYNRTCQCSGNFTGFD
;
A
#
# COMPACT_ATOMS: atom_id res chain seq x y z
N MET A 1 -10.77 -17.20 36.86
CA MET A 1 -9.82 -18.00 36.05
C MET A 1 -10.17 -17.99 34.57
N ILE A 2 -11.37 -18.41 34.14
CA ILE A 2 -11.75 -18.46 32.71
C ILE A 2 -11.62 -17.09 32.01
N LEU A 3 -12.07 -16.01 32.65
CA LEU A 3 -11.94 -14.64 32.11
C LEU A 3 -10.49 -14.20 31.90
N ALA A 4 -9.57 -14.60 32.80
CA ALA A 4 -8.15 -14.28 32.68
C ALA A 4 -7.51 -15.08 31.53
N VAL A 5 -7.90 -16.35 31.35
CA VAL A 5 -7.46 -17.18 30.24
C VAL A 5 -7.95 -16.62 28.90
N LEU A 6 -9.22 -16.20 28.81
CA LEU A 6 -9.77 -15.56 27.61
C LEU A 6 -9.06 -14.24 27.27
N TYR A 7 -8.78 -13.41 28.28
CA TYR A 7 -8.05 -12.16 28.09
C TYR A 7 -6.63 -12.41 27.58
N CYS A 8 -5.92 -13.40 28.13
CA CYS A 8 -4.59 -13.80 27.68
C CYS A 8 -4.60 -14.36 26.24
N LEU A 9 -5.61 -15.16 25.88
CA LEU A 9 -5.76 -15.70 24.52
C LEU A 9 -6.04 -14.60 23.49
N LEU A 10 -6.86 -13.60 23.83
CA LEU A 10 -7.15 -12.47 22.93
C LEU A 10 -5.94 -11.55 22.72
N TRP A 11 -5.07 -11.41 23.73
CA TRP A 11 -3.83 -10.63 23.63
C TRP A 11 -2.70 -11.35 22.88
N SER A 12 -2.78 -12.67 22.71
CA SER A 12 -1.79 -13.44 21.96
C SER A 12 -2.08 -13.52 20.45
N PHE A 13 -3.24 -13.03 20.00
CA PHE A 13 -3.49 -12.79 18.57
C PHE A 13 -2.77 -11.50 18.12
N GLN A 14 -1.48 -11.62 17.83
CA GLN A 14 -0.79 -10.60 17.05
C GLN A 14 -1.43 -10.53 15.66
N THR A 15 -2.15 -9.44 15.41
CA THR A 15 -2.57 -9.10 14.06
C THR A 15 -1.30 -8.89 13.22
N SER A 16 -1.16 -9.66 12.14
CA SER A 16 -0.08 -9.41 11.19
C SER A 16 -0.33 -8.08 10.49
N ALA A 17 0.61 -7.15 10.62
CA ALA A 17 0.60 -5.94 9.81
C ALA A 17 1.09 -6.31 8.40
N GLY A 18 0.18 -6.24 7.42
CA GLY A 18 0.55 -6.37 6.01
C GLY A 18 1.35 -5.14 5.56
N HIS A 19 2.24 -5.34 4.59
CA HIS A 19 3.02 -4.24 4.01
C HIS A 19 2.14 -3.26 3.23
N PHE A 20 1.16 -3.78 2.46
CA PHE A 20 0.19 -2.98 1.73
C PHE A 20 -1.10 -2.75 2.54
N PRO A 21 -1.81 -1.62 2.32
CA PRO A 21 -3.11 -1.37 2.94
C PRO A 21 -4.07 -2.52 2.62
N ARG A 22 -4.79 -3.04 3.63
CA ARG A 22 -5.77 -4.13 3.44
C ARG A 22 -6.78 -3.84 2.32
N ALA A 23 -7.15 -2.57 2.14
CA ALA A 23 -8.06 -2.13 1.08
C ALA A 23 -7.51 -2.36 -0.34
N CYS A 24 -6.20 -2.51 -0.51
CA CYS A 24 -5.55 -2.75 -1.80
C CYS A 24 -5.18 -4.21 -2.05
N VAL A 25 -5.27 -5.10 -1.04
CA VAL A 25 -4.89 -6.51 -1.17
C VAL A 25 -6.09 -7.36 -1.62
N SER A 26 -6.66 -6.98 -2.76
CA SER A 26 -7.71 -7.73 -3.45
C SER A 26 -7.22 -8.20 -4.81
N SER A 27 -7.80 -9.27 -5.35
CA SER A 27 -7.48 -9.73 -6.70
C SER A 27 -7.72 -8.64 -7.75
N LYS A 28 -8.79 -7.85 -7.59
CA LYS A 28 -9.08 -6.72 -8.48
C LYS A 28 -7.95 -5.70 -8.48
N ASN A 29 -7.56 -5.19 -7.30
CA ASN A 29 -6.52 -4.16 -7.18
C ASN A 29 -5.16 -4.63 -7.69
N LEU A 30 -4.79 -5.90 -7.43
CA LEU A 30 -3.53 -6.48 -7.89
C LEU A 30 -3.51 -6.70 -9.41
N MET A 31 -4.64 -7.11 -10.01
CA MET A 31 -4.75 -7.30 -11.46
C MET A 31 -4.79 -5.96 -12.21
N GLU A 32 -5.48 -4.97 -11.66
CA GLU A 32 -5.52 -3.59 -12.20
C GLU A 32 -4.21 -2.83 -11.92
N LYS A 33 -3.36 -3.35 -11.02
CA LYS A 33 -2.15 -2.69 -10.52
C LYS A 33 -2.43 -1.29 -9.98
N GLU A 34 -3.52 -1.11 -9.25
CA GLU A 34 -3.93 0.17 -8.66
C GLU A 34 -4.26 0.05 -7.17
N CYS A 35 -3.60 0.86 -6.35
CA CYS A 35 -3.87 1.01 -4.90
C CYS A 35 -4.24 2.46 -4.59
N CYS A 36 -5.52 2.78 -4.79
CA CYS A 36 -6.10 4.10 -4.54
C CYS A 36 -7.44 3.95 -3.78
N PRO A 37 -7.39 3.59 -2.49
CA PRO A 37 -8.60 3.32 -1.72
C PRO A 37 -9.42 4.61 -1.50
N PRO A 38 -10.74 4.46 -1.25
CA PRO A 38 -11.60 5.60 -0.94
C PRO A 38 -11.25 6.18 0.43
N TRP A 39 -11.08 7.51 0.49
CA TRP A 39 -10.86 8.21 1.75
C TRP A 39 -12.15 8.24 2.58
N SER A 40 -12.05 7.94 3.88
CA SER A 40 -13.21 7.86 4.78
C SER A 40 -14.04 9.15 4.87
N GLY A 41 -13.47 10.32 4.59
CA GLY A 41 -14.17 11.59 4.73
C GLY A 41 -15.09 11.97 3.56
N ASP A 42 -14.73 11.64 2.32
CA ASP A 42 -15.53 11.98 1.12
C ASP A 42 -15.83 10.80 0.19
N GLY A 43 -15.33 9.61 0.51
CA GLY A 43 -15.54 8.38 -0.27
C GLY A 43 -14.83 8.36 -1.62
N SER A 44 -14.13 9.42 -1.99
CA SER A 44 -13.39 9.49 -3.25
C SER A 44 -12.01 8.84 -3.13
N PRO A 45 -11.46 8.26 -4.21
CA PRO A 45 -10.09 7.74 -4.20
C PRO A 45 -9.11 8.85 -3.81
N CYS A 46 -8.21 8.56 -2.87
CA CYS A 46 -7.15 9.50 -2.47
C CYS A 46 -7.65 10.85 -1.90
N GLY A 47 -8.93 10.92 -1.47
CA GLY A 47 -9.58 12.16 -1.02
C GLY A 47 -9.63 13.26 -2.08
N GLN A 48 -9.78 12.87 -3.36
CA GLN A 48 -9.78 13.76 -4.51
C GLN A 48 -10.87 14.84 -4.46
N LEU A 49 -12.08 14.53 -4.02
CA LEU A 49 -13.17 15.51 -3.93
C LEU A 49 -12.90 16.59 -2.87
N SER A 50 -12.11 16.27 -1.85
CA SER A 50 -11.64 17.19 -0.81
C SER A 50 -10.31 17.86 -1.13
N GLY A 51 -9.73 17.61 -2.30
CA GLY A 51 -8.43 18.15 -2.71
C GLY A 51 -7.23 17.61 -1.90
N ARG A 52 -7.39 16.46 -1.24
CA ARG A 52 -6.33 15.86 -0.40
C ARG A 52 -5.26 15.16 -1.22
N GLY A 53 -5.63 14.64 -2.38
CA GLY A 53 -4.75 13.91 -3.25
C GLY A 53 -5.46 13.45 -4.51
N SER A 54 -4.79 12.62 -5.29
CA SER A 54 -5.38 11.98 -6.47
C SER A 54 -4.65 10.68 -6.78
N CYS A 55 -5.33 9.78 -7.48
CA CYS A 55 -4.73 8.53 -7.92
C CYS A 55 -3.84 8.78 -9.16
N GLN A 56 -2.53 8.59 -9.02
CA GLN A 56 -1.55 8.89 -10.05
C GLN A 56 -0.61 7.72 -10.30
N ASN A 57 0.10 7.75 -11.44
CA ASN A 57 1.14 6.77 -11.72
C ASN A 57 2.30 6.93 -10.73
N ILE A 58 2.91 5.82 -10.32
CA ILE A 58 4.10 5.86 -9.47
C ILE A 58 5.30 6.48 -10.20
N LEU A 59 6.16 7.15 -9.45
CA LEU A 59 7.45 7.62 -9.94
C LEU A 59 8.53 6.62 -9.57
N LEU A 60 9.14 5.99 -10.58
CA LEU A 60 10.25 5.07 -10.39
C LEU A 60 11.59 5.79 -10.48
N SER A 61 12.58 5.28 -9.75
CA SER A 61 13.96 5.75 -9.84
C SER A 61 14.56 5.37 -11.18
N ASN A 62 15.19 6.34 -11.85
CA ASN A 62 15.99 6.12 -13.06
C ASN A 62 17.49 6.01 -12.75
N ALA A 63 17.86 5.85 -11.48
CA ALA A 63 19.26 5.68 -11.09
C ALA A 63 19.82 4.34 -11.63
N PRO A 64 21.11 4.28 -12.02
CA PRO A 64 21.71 3.05 -12.51
C PRO A 64 21.76 1.98 -11.41
N LEU A 65 21.55 0.73 -11.79
CA LEU A 65 21.68 -0.41 -10.90
C LEU A 65 23.17 -0.73 -10.66
N GLY A 66 23.49 -1.10 -9.42
CA GLY A 66 24.83 -1.56 -9.08
C GLY A 66 25.12 -2.97 -9.61
N PRO A 67 26.37 -3.29 -9.97
CA PRO A 67 26.73 -4.61 -10.51
C PRO A 67 26.62 -5.75 -9.47
N GLN A 68 26.38 -5.43 -8.19
CA GLN A 68 26.30 -6.41 -7.10
C GLN A 68 25.04 -7.29 -7.19
N PHE A 69 24.02 -6.85 -7.93
CA PHE A 69 22.80 -7.60 -8.20
C PHE A 69 22.67 -7.83 -9.71
N PRO A 70 23.29 -8.89 -10.27
CA PRO A 70 23.36 -9.13 -11.71
C PRO A 70 22.11 -9.86 -12.24
N PHE A 71 20.97 -9.69 -11.60
CA PHE A 71 19.72 -10.30 -11.99
C PHE A 71 18.71 -9.24 -12.41
N THR A 72 17.76 -9.61 -13.26
CA THR A 72 16.69 -8.73 -13.72
C THR A 72 15.40 -9.50 -13.82
N GLY A 73 14.33 -8.96 -13.26
CA GLY A 73 13.00 -9.55 -13.28
C GLY A 73 12.87 -10.81 -12.40
N VAL A 74 13.71 -10.95 -11.38
CA VAL A 74 13.68 -12.11 -10.47
C VAL A 74 13.23 -11.76 -9.06
N ASP A 75 13.22 -10.47 -8.72
CA ASP A 75 12.90 -9.99 -7.39
C ASP A 75 11.79 -8.94 -7.44
N ASP A 76 10.72 -9.16 -6.68
CA ASP A 76 9.54 -8.29 -6.64
C ASP A 76 9.86 -6.86 -6.15
N ARG A 77 11.06 -6.68 -5.56
CA ARG A 77 11.57 -5.40 -5.06
C ARG A 77 12.25 -4.56 -6.15
N GLU A 78 12.54 -5.15 -7.31
CA GLU A 78 13.06 -4.40 -8.45
C GLU A 78 12.04 -3.33 -8.88
N SER A 79 12.48 -2.07 -8.96
CA SER A 79 11.60 -0.94 -9.25
C SER A 79 10.37 -0.88 -8.34
N TRP A 80 10.56 -1.19 -7.05
CA TRP A 80 9.48 -1.17 -6.08
C TRP A 80 8.64 0.13 -6.13
N PRO A 81 7.29 0.06 -6.14
CA PRO A 81 6.42 -1.11 -6.02
C PRO A 81 5.84 -1.66 -7.35
N SER A 82 6.46 -1.42 -8.51
CA SER A 82 5.84 -1.62 -9.85
C SER A 82 5.39 -3.05 -10.19
N ILE A 83 5.94 -4.04 -9.48
CA ILE A 83 5.49 -5.42 -9.63
C ILE A 83 4.03 -5.57 -9.19
N PHE A 84 3.63 -4.86 -8.13
CA PHE A 84 2.29 -4.92 -7.54
C PHE A 84 1.37 -3.80 -8.03
N TYR A 85 1.83 -2.55 -7.98
CA TYR A 85 1.01 -1.39 -8.30
C TYR A 85 1.76 -0.40 -9.18
N ASN A 86 1.11 0.04 -10.25
CA ASN A 86 1.57 1.10 -11.13
C ASN A 86 0.94 2.45 -10.77
N ARG A 87 -0.14 2.44 -9.98
CA ARG A 87 -0.89 3.64 -9.57
C ARG A 87 -1.15 3.65 -8.07
N THR A 88 -0.83 4.77 -7.42
CA THR A 88 -1.03 4.99 -5.98
C THR A 88 -1.50 6.41 -5.69
N CYS A 89 -1.96 6.66 -4.47
CA CYS A 89 -2.33 8.00 -4.03
C CYS A 89 -1.12 8.93 -3.95
N GLN A 90 -1.21 10.08 -4.63
CA GLN A 90 -0.31 11.20 -4.44
C GLN A 90 -1.04 12.32 -3.70
N CYS A 91 -0.58 12.62 -2.49
CA CYS A 91 -1.16 13.62 -1.63
C CYS A 91 -0.76 15.05 -2.06
N SER A 92 -1.66 15.99 -1.83
CA SER A 92 -1.47 17.43 -2.06
C SER A 92 -0.94 18.11 -0.79
N GLY A 93 -0.02 19.06 -0.93
CA GLY A 93 0.45 19.89 0.19
C GLY A 93 1.02 19.06 1.35
N ASN A 94 0.45 19.23 2.55
CA ASN A 94 0.90 18.57 3.78
C ASN A 94 0.05 17.34 4.15
N PHE A 95 -0.79 16.84 3.24
CA PHE A 95 -1.50 15.58 3.47
C PHE A 95 -0.54 14.39 3.28
N THR A 96 -0.79 13.32 4.03
CA THR A 96 -0.04 12.05 3.96
C THR A 96 -0.99 10.92 4.33
N GLY A 97 -0.70 9.70 3.87
CA GLY A 97 -1.57 8.55 4.08
C GLY A 97 -1.50 7.60 2.91
N PHE A 98 -2.28 6.52 2.99
CA PHE A 98 -2.45 5.57 1.90
C PHE A 98 -3.73 5.82 1.09
N ASP A 99 -4.59 6.72 1.56
CA ASP A 99 -5.91 7.08 1.03
C ASP A 99 -6.09 8.60 0.88
#